data_AF-A0A2P6G9S8-F1
#
_entry.id   AF-A0A2P6G9S8-F1
#
_cell.length_a   1.000
_cell.length_b   1.000
_cell.length_c   1.000
_cell.angle_alpha   90.00
_cell.angle_beta   90.00
_cell.angle_gamma   90.00
#
_symmetry.space_group_name_H-M   'P 1'
#
loop_
_entity.id
_entity.type
_entity.pdbx_description
1 polymer ?
#
loop_
_entity_poly.entity_id
_entity_poly.type
_entity_poly.pdbx_seq_one_letter_code
_entity_poly.pdbx_strand_id
1 'polypeptide(L)'
;LHVCGGWAVTQLIDALNRGVDAFIPTGLEFLYVKVYNLYNNGQINKARNLFNEILPIINFSNQNIDISIKFFKEVRVKERIFSCNFCRKKEAKFDKFQHKEANKMLNLINKLNQKYFY
;
A
#
# COMPACT_ATOMS: atom_id res chain seq x y z
N LEU A 1 18.04 20.46 -0.05
CA LEU A 1 18.15 19.00 -0.25
C LEU A 1 16.75 18.43 -0.12
N HIS A 2 16.29 17.60 -1.06
CA HIS A 2 15.01 16.90 -0.95
C HIS A 2 15.24 15.44 -0.59
N VAL A 3 14.50 14.94 0.40
CA VAL A 3 14.57 13.57 0.91
C VAL A 3 13.31 12.82 0.50
N CYS A 4 13.50 11.67 -0.15
CA CYS A 4 12.39 10.82 -0.60
C CYS A 4 12.34 9.53 0.24
N GLY A 5 11.19 9.27 0.88
CA GLY A 5 10.92 8.03 1.59
C GLY A 5 10.72 6.85 0.62
N GLY A 6 11.56 5.82 0.76
CA GLY A 6 11.48 4.55 0.04
C GLY A 6 10.73 3.44 0.77
N TRP A 7 10.79 2.22 0.22
CA TRP A 7 10.14 0.98 0.67
C TRP A 7 8.77 1.17 1.35
N ALA A 8 7.76 1.43 0.51
CA ALA A 8 6.32 1.46 0.82
C ALA A 8 5.94 2.21 2.10
N VAL A 9 6.68 3.28 2.41
CA VAL A 9 6.17 4.36 3.26
C VAL A 9 5.68 3.85 4.63
N THR A 10 6.35 2.82 5.17
CA THR A 10 5.91 2.09 6.38
C THR A 10 5.83 2.99 7.62
N GLN A 11 6.47 4.16 7.55
CA GLN A 11 6.46 5.18 8.59
C GLN A 11 5.98 6.54 8.04
N LEU A 12 4.97 6.57 7.15
CA LEU A 12 4.48 7.81 6.50
C LEU A 12 4.25 8.95 7.49
N ILE A 13 3.52 8.68 8.57
CA ILE A 13 3.15 9.73 9.53
C ILE A 13 4.40 10.27 10.26
N ASP A 14 5.34 9.40 10.66
CA ASP A 14 6.59 9.83 11.28
C ASP A 14 7.48 10.60 10.30
N ALA A 15 7.57 10.14 9.06
CA ALA A 15 8.31 10.80 7.99
C ALA A 15 7.76 12.20 7.67
N LEU A 16 6.43 12.36 7.64
CA LEU A 16 5.78 13.66 7.50
C LEU A 16 6.08 14.59 8.68
N ASN A 17 6.08 14.08 9.93
CA ASN A 17 6.47 14.88 11.09
C ASN A 17 7.94 15.34 11.03
N ARG A 18 8.79 14.62 10.31
CA ARG A 18 10.22 14.92 10.11
C ARG A 18 10.52 15.76 8.87
N GLY A 19 9.50 16.13 8.11
CA GLY A 19 9.65 16.96 6.90
C GLY A 19 10.23 16.23 5.69
N VAL A 20 9.96 14.92 5.54
CA VAL A 20 10.30 14.20 4.30
C VAL A 20 9.49 14.75 3.13
N ASP A 21 10.17 15.08 2.03
CA ASP A 21 9.61 15.83 0.90
C ASP A 21 8.70 14.99 -0.02
N ALA A 22 9.02 13.71 -0.21
CA ALA A 22 8.32 12.85 -1.17
C ALA A 22 8.30 11.38 -0.75
N PHE A 23 7.37 10.61 -1.32
CA PHE A 23 7.16 9.20 -1.01
C PHE A 23 6.93 8.40 -2.29
N ILE A 24 7.54 7.21 -2.36
CA ILE A 24 7.44 6.33 -3.52
C ILE A 24 6.77 5.02 -3.08
N PRO A 25 5.42 4.95 -3.10
CA PRO A 25 4.71 3.73 -2.75
C PRO A 25 4.69 2.74 -3.92
N THR A 26 4.65 1.45 -3.58
CA THR A 26 4.34 0.39 -4.54
C THR A 26 2.83 0.10 -4.42
N GLY A 27 1.98 0.81 -5.16
CA GLY A 27 0.51 0.64 -5.06
C GLY A 27 -0.19 1.46 -3.96
N LEU A 28 -1.51 1.32 -3.87
CA LEU A 28 -2.38 2.05 -2.93
C LEU A 28 -2.35 3.58 -3.09
N GLU A 29 -2.11 4.08 -4.32
CA GLU A 29 -1.84 5.49 -4.58
C GLU A 29 -2.93 6.40 -4.01
N PHE A 30 -4.20 6.08 -4.26
CA PHE A 30 -5.32 6.87 -3.76
C PHE A 30 -5.38 6.93 -2.23
N LEU A 31 -5.09 5.81 -1.54
CA LEU A 31 -5.11 5.76 -0.08
C LEU A 31 -3.93 6.54 0.51
N TYR A 32 -2.73 6.42 -0.07
CA TYR A 32 -1.57 7.21 0.36
C TYR A 32 -1.78 8.70 0.14
N VAL A 33 -2.27 9.11 -1.02
CA VAL A 33 -2.61 10.51 -1.31
C VAL A 33 -3.67 11.02 -0.33
N LYS A 34 -4.66 10.19 0.02
CA LYS A 34 -5.66 10.56 1.03
C LYS A 34 -5.04 10.79 2.41
N VAL A 35 -4.13 9.91 2.87
CA VAL A 35 -3.39 10.10 4.13
C VAL A 35 -2.60 11.40 4.09
N TYR A 36 -1.83 11.62 3.03
CA TYR A 36 -1.02 12.82 2.82
C TYR A 36 -1.87 14.10 2.88
N ASN A 37 -3.00 14.13 2.16
CA ASN A 37 -3.90 15.28 2.14
C ASN A 37 -4.57 15.53 3.50
N LEU A 38 -4.97 14.47 4.21
CA LEU A 38 -5.50 14.62 5.56
C LEU A 38 -4.47 15.23 6.51
N TYR A 39 -3.22 14.78 6.42
CA TYR A 39 -2.13 15.31 7.23
C TYR A 39 -1.88 16.79 6.94
N ASN A 40 -1.70 17.16 5.66
CA ASN A 40 -1.42 18.54 5.26
C ASN A 40 -2.58 19.51 5.54
N ASN A 41 -3.82 19.00 5.59
CA ASN A 41 -4.99 19.79 6.00
C ASN A 41 -5.17 19.86 7.53
N GLY A 42 -4.16 19.49 8.32
CA GLY A 42 -4.20 19.52 9.79
C GLY A 42 -5.07 18.44 10.44
N GLN A 43 -5.64 17.51 9.66
CA GLN A 43 -6.49 16.41 10.16
C GLN A 43 -5.64 15.21 10.61
N ILE A 44 -4.66 15.46 11.50
CA ILE A 44 -3.62 14.51 11.88
C ILE A 44 -4.17 13.19 12.41
N ASN A 45 -5.23 13.24 13.24
CA ASN A 45 -5.85 12.03 13.78
C ASN A 45 -6.52 11.18 12.70
N LYS A 46 -7.19 11.82 11.73
CA LYS A 46 -7.80 11.09 10.60
C LYS A 46 -6.75 10.49 9.68
N ALA A 47 -5.66 11.24 9.42
CA ALA A 47 -4.53 10.74 8.64
C ALA A 47 -3.92 9.49 9.30
N ARG A 48 -3.68 9.55 10.63
CA ARG A 48 -3.15 8.44 11.41
C ARG A 48 -4.08 7.23 11.45
N ASN A 49 -5.38 7.46 11.61
CA ASN A 49 -6.37 6.37 11.60
C ASN A 49 -6.40 5.66 10.24
N LEU A 50 -6.44 6.41 9.14
CA LEU A 50 -6.38 5.81 7.80
C LEU A 50 -5.05 5.09 7.57
N PHE A 51 -3.93 5.67 8.00
CA PHE A 51 -2.63 5.04 7.90
C PHE A 51 -2.60 3.69 8.65
N ASN A 52 -3.15 3.64 9.86
CA ASN A 52 -3.27 2.42 10.65
C ASN A 52 -4.19 1.38 9.97
N GLU A 53 -5.24 1.81 9.27
CA GLU A 53 -6.09 0.91 8.47
C GLU A 53 -5.33 0.28 7.29
N ILE A 54 -4.37 0.97 6.67
CA ILE A 54 -3.56 0.42 5.56
C ILE A 54 -2.32 -0.37 6.00
N LEU A 55 -1.83 -0.16 7.23
CA LEU A 55 -0.61 -0.81 7.76
C LEU A 55 -0.59 -2.35 7.59
N PRO A 56 -1.68 -3.10 7.77
CA PRO A 56 -1.67 -4.55 7.52
C PRO A 56 -1.30 -4.91 6.08
N ILE A 57 -1.78 -4.12 5.10
CA ILE A 57 -1.47 -4.32 3.67
C ILE A 57 0.02 -4.05 3.43
N ILE A 58 0.54 -2.99 4.03
CA ILE A 58 1.96 -2.62 3.94
C ILE A 58 2.82 -3.72 4.54
N ASN A 59 2.51 -4.17 5.77
CA ASN A 59 3.26 -5.21 6.46
C ASN A 59 3.27 -6.53 5.70
N PHE A 60 2.14 -6.93 5.10
CA PHE A 60 2.08 -8.12 4.26
C PHE A 60 2.93 -7.97 3.00
N SER A 61 2.70 -6.89 2.24
CA SER A 61 3.36 -6.67 0.96
C SER A 61 4.86 -6.38 1.07
N ASN A 62 5.34 -5.90 2.22
CA ASN A 62 6.74 -5.58 2.45
C ASN A 62 7.56 -6.72 3.07
N GLN A 63 7.01 -7.92 3.27
CA GLN A 63 7.78 -9.04 3.81
C GLN A 63 9.03 -9.35 2.99
N ASN A 64 8.93 -9.29 1.66
CA ASN A 64 10.05 -9.27 0.73
C ASN A 64 9.60 -8.76 -0.64
N ILE A 65 10.56 -8.50 -1.53
CA ILE A 65 10.30 -7.91 -2.84
C ILE A 65 9.45 -8.81 -3.76
N ASP A 66 9.59 -10.13 -3.67
CA ASP A 66 8.85 -11.08 -4.51
C ASP A 66 7.36 -11.12 -4.13
N ILE A 67 7.08 -11.09 -2.83
CA ILE A 67 5.71 -10.94 -2.28
C ILE A 67 5.12 -9.60 -2.72
N SER A 68 5.87 -8.51 -2.56
CA SER A 68 5.42 -7.16 -2.94
C SER A 68 4.97 -7.11 -4.41
N ILE A 69 5.85 -7.53 -5.32
CA ILE A 69 5.58 -7.50 -6.77
C ILE A 69 4.39 -8.40 -7.11
N LYS A 70 4.35 -9.62 -6.55
CA LYS A 70 3.26 -10.56 -6.84
C LYS A 70 1.91 -10.02 -6.35
N PHE A 71 1.89 -9.49 -5.13
CA PHE A 71 0.69 -8.95 -4.50
C PHE A 71 0.13 -7.75 -5.28
N PHE A 72 0.96 -6.75 -5.59
CA PHE A 72 0.47 -5.57 -6.29
C PHE A 72 0.08 -5.87 -7.74
N LYS A 73 0.64 -6.90 -8.39
CA LYS A 73 0.09 -7.39 -9.66
C LYS A 73 -1.30 -8.01 -9.51
N GLU A 74 -1.58 -8.73 -8.42
CA GLU A 74 -2.94 -9.19 -8.12
C GLU A 74 -3.92 -8.05 -7.89
N VAL A 75 -3.49 -7.00 -7.17
CA VAL A 75 -4.28 -5.77 -6.99
C VAL A 75 -4.64 -5.16 -8.35
N ARG A 76 -3.65 -4.98 -9.26
CA ARG A 76 -3.89 -4.40 -10.59
C ARG A 76 -4.80 -5.23 -11.49
N VAL A 77 -4.78 -6.56 -11.36
CA VAL A 77 -5.74 -7.43 -12.05
C VAL A 77 -7.15 -7.24 -11.51
N LYS A 78 -7.32 -7.14 -10.17
CA LYS A 78 -8.62 -6.89 -9.55
C LYS A 78 -9.20 -5.53 -9.92
N GLU A 79 -8.34 -4.52 -10.06
CA GLU A 79 -8.69 -3.18 -10.57
C GLU A 79 -8.96 -3.16 -12.08
N ARG A 80 -8.78 -4.28 -12.78
CA ARG A 80 -8.91 -4.40 -14.26
C ARG A 80 -7.93 -3.53 -15.05
N ILE A 81 -6.82 -3.13 -14.42
CA ILE A 81 -5.72 -2.40 -15.08
C ILE A 81 -4.81 -3.38 -15.82
N PHE A 82 -4.55 -4.55 -15.24
CA PHE A 82 -3.75 -5.62 -15.86
C PHE A 82 -4.64 -6.81 -16.26
N SER A 83 -4.27 -7.46 -17.37
CA SER A 83 -4.92 -8.69 -17.82
C SER A 83 -4.49 -9.93 -17.02
N CYS A 84 -3.30 -9.92 -16.44
CA CYS A 84 -2.80 -11.03 -15.61
C CYS A 84 -1.81 -10.57 -14.53
N ASN A 85 -1.58 -11.42 -13.54
CA ASN A 85 -0.66 -11.18 -12.42
C ASN A 85 0.70 -11.92 -12.60
N PHE A 86 1.12 -12.13 -13.85
CA PHE A 86 2.30 -12.91 -14.18
C PHE A 86 3.59 -12.22 -13.71
N CYS A 87 4.49 -12.98 -13.08
CA CYS A 87 5.83 -12.54 -12.70
C CYS A 87 6.88 -13.32 -13.50
N ARG A 88 7.87 -12.61 -14.07
CA ARG A 88 8.98 -13.23 -14.82
C ARG A 88 9.82 -14.18 -13.94
N LYS A 89 10.03 -13.78 -12.68
CA LYS A 89 10.72 -14.58 -11.68
C LYS A 89 9.79 -15.66 -11.14
N LYS A 90 10.22 -16.93 -11.18
CA LYS A 90 9.38 -18.09 -10.84
C LYS A 90 9.07 -18.20 -9.35
N GLU A 91 9.95 -17.65 -8.51
CA GLU A 91 9.84 -17.66 -7.06
C GLU A 91 8.86 -16.60 -6.54
N ALA A 92 8.47 -15.62 -7.37
CA ALA A 92 7.45 -14.63 -7.06
C ALA A 92 6.04 -15.22 -7.14
N LYS A 93 5.77 -16.16 -6.24
CA LYS A 93 4.52 -16.89 -6.04
C LYS A 93 4.21 -16.96 -4.56
N PHE A 94 2.94 -17.09 -4.22
CA PHE A 94 2.51 -17.31 -2.85
C PHE A 94 2.48 -18.79 -2.51
N ASP A 95 2.90 -19.12 -1.30
CA ASP A 95 2.49 -20.38 -0.67
C ASP A 95 1.00 -20.34 -0.26
N LYS A 96 0.49 -21.46 0.27
CA LYS A 96 -0.92 -21.60 0.66
C LYS A 96 -1.36 -20.64 1.78
N PHE A 97 -0.45 -20.22 2.66
CA PHE A 97 -0.74 -19.30 3.77
C PHE A 97 -0.67 -17.86 3.28
N GLN A 98 0.36 -17.52 2.52
CA GLN A 98 0.52 -16.22 1.87
C GLN A 98 -0.65 -15.93 0.93
N HIS A 99 -1.17 -16.92 0.21
CA HIS A 99 -2.33 -16.71 -0.66
C HIS A 99 -3.60 -16.37 0.16
N LYS A 100 -3.78 -16.98 1.33
CA LYS A 100 -4.89 -16.63 2.24
C LYS A 100 -4.75 -15.21 2.78
N GLU A 101 -3.56 -14.82 3.20
CA GLU A 101 -3.30 -13.45 3.68
C GLU A 101 -3.43 -12.41 2.55
N ALA A 102 -2.93 -12.70 1.35
CA ALA A 102 -3.10 -11.85 0.17
C ALA A 102 -4.58 -11.58 -0.11
N ASN A 103 -5.43 -12.62 -0.06
CA ASN A 103 -6.87 -12.47 -0.25
C ASN A 103 -7.51 -11.56 0.83
N LYS A 104 -7.07 -11.66 2.10
CA LYS A 104 -7.54 -10.76 3.15
C LYS A 104 -7.13 -9.30 2.87
N MET A 105 -5.89 -9.09 2.44
CA MET A 105 -5.39 -7.75 2.12
C MET A 105 -6.09 -7.16 0.90
N LEU A 106 -6.36 -7.95 -0.15
CA LEU A 106 -7.16 -7.52 -1.31
C LEU A 106 -8.57 -7.08 -0.90
N ASN A 107 -9.22 -7.83 -0.01
CA ASN A 107 -10.54 -7.47 0.50
C ASN A 107 -10.48 -6.18 1.33
N LEU A 108 -9.43 -5.99 2.12
CA LEU A 108 -9.22 -4.75 2.88
C LEU A 108 -9.01 -3.55 1.96
N ILE A 109 -8.22 -3.69 0.88
CA ILE A 109 -8.05 -2.64 -0.14
C ILE A 109 -9.41 -2.26 -0.74
N ASN A 110 -10.21 -3.25 -1.17
CA ASN A 110 -11.52 -2.99 -1.75
C ASN A 110 -12.45 -2.26 -0.78
N LYS A 111 -12.48 -2.68 0.49
CA LYS A 111 -13.26 -2.02 1.54
C LYS A 111 -12.82 -0.57 1.76
N LEU A 112 -11.52 -0.31 1.78
CA LEU A 112 -10.97 1.04 1.98
C LEU A 112 -11.24 1.93 0.76
N ASN A 113 -11.10 1.40 -0.46
CA ASN A 113 -11.44 2.14 -1.67
C ASN A 113 -12.93 2.50 -1.70
N GLN A 114 -13.83 1.58 -1.33
CA GLN A 114 -15.27 1.87 -1.20
C GLN A 114 -15.59 2.92 -0.14
N LYS A 115 -14.78 3.04 0.91
CA LYS A 115 -15.00 3.99 2.01
C LYS A 115 -14.47 5.39 1.70
N TYR A 116 -13.40 5.49 0.91
CA TYR A 116 -12.63 6.74 0.76
C TYR A 116 -12.54 7.28 -0.66
N PHE A 117 -12.88 6.47 -1.67
CA PHE A 117 -12.77 6.83 -3.08
C PHE A 117 -14.12 6.86 -3.81
N TYR A 118 -14.99 5.88 -3.54
CA TYR A 118 -16.38 5.86 -4.00
C TYR A 118 -17.31 6.41 -2.92
#